data_AF-A0A285CZ97-F1
#
_entry.id   AF-A0A285CZ97-F1
#
_cell.length_a   1.000
_cell.length_b   1.000
_cell.length_c   1.000
_cell.angle_alpha   90.00
_cell.angle_beta   90.00
_cell.angle_gamma   90.00
#
_symmetry.space_group_name_H-M   'P 1'
#
loop_
_entity.id
_entity.type
_entity.pdbx_description
1 polymer ?
#
loop_
_entity_poly.entity_id
_entity_poly.type
_entity_poly.pdbx_seq_one_letter_code
_entity_poly.pdbx_strand_id
1 'polypeptide(L)'
;MTKPADKSLSLLDTMATLLSTMTQTAPVGTMWTRHTLEMQTAIAAEMTEATHRWLDRRHEALASLSGTTQQVMETGLTDTGAAFGSLQKWYEGMLARSAADLKAPFELMIACSAHVVPDLKQAGAAANPIRRAA
;
A
#
# COMPACT_ATOMS: atom_id res chain seq x y z
N MET A 1 43.40 22.00 7.94
CA MET A 1 42.63 20.73 7.94
C MET A 1 41.69 20.77 9.14
N THR A 2 40.40 21.03 8.94
CA THR A 2 39.38 21.03 10.01
C THR A 2 38.99 19.60 10.35
N LYS A 3 38.92 19.26 11.64
CA LYS A 3 38.70 17.88 12.10
C LYS A 3 37.26 17.44 11.76
N PRO A 4 37.02 16.13 11.54
CA PRO A 4 35.68 15.60 11.26
C PRO A 4 34.62 15.97 12.32
N ALA A 5 35.06 16.10 13.58
CA ALA A 5 34.23 16.45 14.73
C ALA A 5 33.58 17.85 14.59
N ASP A 6 34.28 18.82 13.98
CA ASP A 6 33.78 20.20 13.84
C ASP A 6 32.64 20.28 12.81
N LYS A 7 32.65 19.41 11.80
CA LYS A 7 31.58 19.31 10.78
C LYS A 7 30.33 18.61 11.32
N SER A 8 30.49 17.61 12.18
CA SER A 8 29.36 16.92 12.82
C SER A 8 28.65 17.81 13.83
N LEU A 9 29.39 18.64 14.58
CA LEU A 9 28.81 19.62 15.50
C LEU A 9 28.06 20.71 14.73
N SER A 10 28.61 21.21 13.62
CA SER A 10 27.90 22.22 12.82
C SER A 10 26.61 21.65 12.18
N LEU A 11 26.59 20.38 11.77
CA LEU A 11 25.39 19.73 11.24
C LEU A 11 24.31 19.60 12.32
N LEU A 12 24.70 19.14 13.51
CA LEU A 12 23.79 19.00 14.65
C LEU A 12 23.28 20.37 15.14
N ASP A 13 24.14 21.39 15.19
CA ASP A 13 23.72 22.77 15.50
C ASP A 13 22.78 23.34 14.43
N THR A 14 23.02 23.03 13.16
CA THR A 14 22.12 23.46 12.07
C THR A 14 20.77 22.77 12.19
N MET A 15 20.75 21.46 12.48
CA MET A 15 19.51 20.71 12.73
C MET A 15 18.78 21.18 13.98
N ALA A 16 19.51 21.46 15.06
CA ALA A 16 18.96 21.99 16.31
C ALA A 16 18.38 23.39 16.11
N THR A 17 19.02 24.23 15.28
CA THR A 17 18.53 25.58 14.94
C THR A 17 17.30 25.51 14.03
N LEU A 18 17.26 24.57 13.08
CA LEU A 18 16.06 24.27 12.27
C LEU A 18 14.90 23.79 13.14
N LEU A 19 15.15 22.86 14.06
CA LEU A 19 14.15 22.38 15.01
C LEU A 19 13.69 23.49 15.97
N SER A 20 14.61 24.34 16.43
CA SER A 20 14.30 25.46 17.35
C SER A 20 13.55 26.61 16.69
N THR A 21 13.71 26.81 15.37
CA THR A 21 12.91 27.77 14.60
C THR A 21 11.54 27.20 14.24
N MET A 22 11.40 25.88 14.06
CA MET A 22 10.10 25.22 13.87
C MET A 22 9.24 25.21 15.14
N THR A 23 9.84 25.07 16.32
CA THR A 23 9.12 25.06 17.61
C THR A 23 8.56 26.43 18.03
N GLN A 24 8.99 27.54 17.41
CA GLN A 24 8.36 28.86 17.61
C GLN A 24 7.06 29.04 16.83
N THR A 25 6.64 28.07 16.02
CA THR A 25 5.39 28.12 15.26
C THR A 25 4.40 27.03 15.69
N ALA A 26 3.64 27.31 16.76
CA ALA A 26 2.44 26.55 17.11
C ALA A 26 1.52 26.16 15.91
N PRO A 27 1.36 26.97 14.83
CA PRO A 27 0.61 26.54 13.64
C PRO A 27 1.28 25.45 12.80
N VAL A 28 2.61 25.30 12.79
CA VAL A 28 3.28 24.26 11.98
C VAL A 28 3.11 22.87 12.60
N GLY A 29 3.18 22.78 13.93
CA GLY A 29 2.92 21.52 14.64
C GLY A 29 1.52 20.98 14.37
N THR A 30 0.50 21.85 14.43
CA THR A 30 -0.89 21.45 14.15
C THR A 30 -1.14 21.09 12.67
N MET A 31 -0.49 21.78 11.73
CA MET A 31 -0.54 21.41 10.31
C MET A 31 0.13 20.06 10.04
N TRP A 32 1.28 19.79 10.64
CA TRP A 32 1.97 18.50 10.54
C TRP A 32 1.17 17.37 11.16
N THR A 33 0.57 17.59 12.34
CA THR A 33 -0.32 16.60 12.98
C THR A 33 -1.54 16.32 12.11
N ARG A 34 -2.18 17.34 11.53
CA ARG A 34 -3.32 17.17 10.62
C ARG A 34 -2.92 16.35 9.39
N HIS A 35 -1.81 16.71 8.74
CA HIS A 35 -1.31 15.99 7.58
C HIS A 35 -0.98 14.53 7.90
N THR A 36 -0.36 14.28 9.06
CA THR A 36 -0.06 12.92 9.53
C THR A 36 -1.34 12.11 9.79
N LEU A 37 -2.37 12.73 10.38
CA LEU A 37 -3.66 12.09 10.62
C LEU A 37 -4.39 11.77 9.30
N GLU A 38 -4.36 12.67 8.33
CA GLU A 38 -4.92 12.46 6.98
C GLU A 38 -4.23 11.29 6.28
N MET A 39 -2.90 11.25 6.30
CA MET A 39 -2.11 10.13 5.77
C MET A 39 -2.47 8.80 6.46
N GLN A 40 -2.51 8.78 7.80
CA GLN A 40 -2.86 7.57 8.55
C GLN A 40 -4.27 7.09 8.25
N THR A 41 -5.24 8.01 8.12
CA THR A 41 -6.63 7.69 7.80
C THR A 41 -6.74 7.11 6.39
N ALA A 42 -6.03 7.70 5.42
CA ALA A 42 -6.01 7.20 4.06
C ALA A 42 -5.37 5.81 3.96
N ILE A 43 -4.23 5.58 4.61
CA ILE A 43 -3.61 4.25 4.69
C ILE A 43 -4.55 3.24 5.35
N ALA A 44 -5.25 3.61 6.43
CA ALA A 44 -6.21 2.72 7.09
C ALA A 44 -7.38 2.33 6.16
N ALA A 45 -7.82 3.24 5.30
CA ALA A 45 -8.83 2.97 4.29
C ALA A 45 -8.32 1.96 3.23
N GLU A 46 -7.10 2.13 2.71
CA GLU A 46 -6.47 1.18 1.78
C GLU A 46 -6.34 -0.22 2.39
N MET A 47 -5.95 -0.31 3.67
CA MET A 47 -5.84 -1.58 4.39
C MET A 47 -7.20 -2.26 4.57
N THR A 48 -8.24 -1.49 4.85
CA THR A 48 -9.61 -1.99 5.02
C THR A 48 -10.14 -2.55 3.70
N GLU A 49 -9.99 -1.79 2.62
CA GLU A 49 -10.35 -2.20 1.26
C GLU A 49 -9.59 -3.47 0.84
N ALA A 50 -8.28 -3.54 1.08
CA ALA A 50 -7.48 -4.72 0.78
C ALA A 50 -7.93 -5.95 1.60
N THR A 51 -8.34 -5.75 2.85
CA THR A 51 -8.88 -6.81 3.71
C THR A 51 -10.19 -7.36 3.15
N HIS A 52 -11.12 -6.50 2.73
CA HIS A 52 -12.36 -6.95 2.09
C HIS A 52 -12.07 -7.77 0.82
N ARG A 53 -11.24 -7.26 -0.08
CA ARG A 53 -10.86 -7.99 -1.30
C ARG A 53 -10.21 -9.34 -1.00
N TRP A 54 -9.42 -9.43 0.07
CA TRP A 54 -8.83 -10.71 0.49
C TRP A 54 -9.91 -11.69 0.97
N LEU A 55 -10.84 -11.23 1.82
CA LEU A 55 -11.95 -12.03 2.30
C LEU A 55 -12.84 -12.53 1.15
N ASP A 56 -13.15 -11.67 0.18
CA ASP A 56 -13.95 -12.04 -1.00
C ASP A 56 -13.28 -13.17 -1.79
N ARG A 57 -11.97 -13.07 -2.05
CA ARG A 57 -11.22 -14.15 -2.73
C ARG A 57 -11.19 -15.44 -1.94
N ARG A 58 -11.17 -15.40 -0.59
CA ARG A 58 -11.26 -16.60 0.25
C ARG A 58 -12.66 -17.22 0.19
N HIS A 59 -13.70 -16.39 0.24
CA HIS A 59 -15.07 -16.86 0.13
C HIS A 59 -15.32 -17.53 -1.22
N GLU A 60 -14.88 -16.91 -2.31
CA GLU A 60 -14.97 -17.47 -3.66
C GLU A 60 -14.20 -18.79 -3.79
N ALA A 61 -13.01 -18.89 -3.20
CA ALA A 61 -12.24 -20.14 -3.22
C ALA A 61 -12.97 -21.29 -2.53
N LEU A 62 -13.60 -21.01 -1.38
CA LEU A 62 -14.40 -21.99 -0.64
C LEU A 62 -15.67 -22.39 -1.39
N ALA A 63 -16.40 -21.41 -1.93
CA ALA A 63 -17.60 -21.66 -2.73
C ALA A 63 -17.27 -22.51 -3.98
N SER A 64 -16.19 -22.19 -4.68
CA SER A 64 -15.71 -22.94 -5.85
C SER A 64 -15.31 -24.37 -5.49
N LEU A 65 -14.60 -24.58 -4.37
CA LEU A 65 -14.25 -25.93 -3.90
C LEU A 65 -15.51 -26.72 -3.55
N SER A 66 -16.41 -26.15 -2.75
CA SER A 66 -17.66 -26.80 -2.34
C SER A 66 -18.51 -27.20 -3.55
N GLY A 67 -18.69 -26.31 -4.52
CA GLY A 67 -19.45 -26.60 -5.73
C GLY A 67 -18.80 -27.71 -6.57
N THR A 68 -17.47 -27.73 -6.66
CA THR A 68 -16.74 -28.78 -7.36
C THR A 68 -16.89 -30.13 -6.65
N THR A 69 -16.75 -30.16 -5.33
CA THR A 69 -16.94 -31.38 -4.53
C THR A 69 -18.35 -31.92 -4.69
N GLN A 70 -19.37 -31.06 -4.64
CA GLN A 70 -20.76 -31.46 -4.86
C GLN A 70 -20.95 -32.06 -6.25
N GLN A 71 -20.43 -31.40 -7.29
CA GLN A 71 -20.50 -31.91 -8.65
C GLN A 71 -19.83 -33.28 -8.79
N VAL A 72 -18.64 -33.48 -8.21
CA VAL A 72 -17.95 -34.78 -8.23
C VAL A 72 -18.74 -35.86 -7.50
N MET A 73 -19.37 -35.54 -6.36
CA MET A 73 -20.23 -36.49 -5.63
C MET A 73 -21.48 -36.87 -6.44
N GLU A 74 -22.07 -35.93 -7.17
CA GLU A 74 -23.26 -36.15 -8.01
C GLU A 74 -22.94 -36.94 -9.29
N THR A 75 -21.84 -36.61 -9.99
CA THR A 75 -21.46 -37.30 -11.25
C THR A 75 -20.69 -38.60 -11.03
N GLY A 76 -19.97 -38.75 -9.91
CA GLY A 76 -19.36 -39.98 -9.41
C GLY A 76 -18.74 -40.94 -10.44
N LEU A 77 -18.93 -42.25 -10.20
CA LEU A 77 -18.45 -43.37 -11.04
C LEU A 77 -19.17 -43.47 -12.40
N THR A 78 -20.27 -42.73 -12.58
CA THR A 78 -21.09 -42.79 -13.79
C THR A 78 -20.53 -41.95 -14.94
N ASP A 79 -19.78 -40.89 -14.63
CA ASP A 79 -19.06 -40.09 -15.64
C ASP A 79 -17.75 -39.54 -15.07
N THR A 80 -16.72 -40.39 -15.13
CA THR A 80 -15.37 -40.06 -14.67
C THR A 80 -14.74 -38.92 -15.45
N GLY A 81 -15.15 -38.70 -16.71
CA GLY A 81 -14.65 -37.62 -17.56
C GLY A 81 -15.18 -36.25 -17.10
N ALA A 82 -16.47 -36.16 -16.79
CA ALA A 82 -17.08 -34.96 -16.23
C ALA A 82 -16.48 -34.60 -14.85
N ALA A 83 -16.26 -35.61 -13.99
CA ALA A 83 -15.63 -35.41 -12.69
C ALA A 83 -14.18 -34.91 -12.80
N PHE A 84 -13.39 -35.44 -13.75
CA PHE A 84 -12.03 -34.92 -14.01
C PHE A 84 -12.06 -33.50 -14.57
N GLY A 85 -12.99 -33.21 -15.47
CA GLY A 85 -13.15 -31.87 -16.06
C GLY A 85 -13.52 -30.81 -15.02
N SER A 86 -14.37 -31.14 -14.04
CA SER A 86 -14.72 -30.20 -12.95
C SER A 86 -13.52 -29.93 -12.04
N LEU A 87 -12.77 -30.97 -11.66
CA LEU A 87 -11.54 -30.85 -10.87
C LEU A 87 -10.47 -30.03 -11.59
N GLN A 88 -10.31 -30.23 -12.90
CA GLN A 88 -9.36 -29.45 -13.70
C GLN A 88 -9.73 -27.96 -13.70
N LYS A 89 -11.00 -27.61 -13.96
CA LYS A 89 -11.47 -26.22 -13.93
C LYS A 89 -11.28 -25.57 -12.56
N TRP A 90 -11.55 -26.33 -11.49
CA TRP A 90 -11.31 -25.86 -10.13
C TRP A 90 -9.82 -25.55 -9.89
N TYR A 91 -8.93 -26.43 -10.36
CA TYR A 91 -7.49 -26.25 -10.23
C TYR A 91 -6.99 -25.04 -11.03
N GLU A 92 -7.46 -24.84 -12.26
CA GLU A 92 -7.17 -23.63 -13.06
C GLU A 92 -7.60 -22.36 -12.32
N GLY A 93 -8.81 -22.34 -11.76
CA GLY A 93 -9.29 -21.23 -10.93
C GLY A 93 -8.46 -21.03 -9.66
N MET A 94 -7.98 -22.11 -9.03
CA MET A 94 -7.10 -22.04 -7.85
C MET A 94 -5.77 -21.37 -8.18
N LEU A 95 -5.18 -21.68 -9.35
CA LEU A 95 -3.95 -21.03 -9.80
C LEU A 95 -4.15 -19.52 -10.00
N ALA A 96 -5.25 -19.11 -10.65
CA ALA A 96 -5.58 -17.70 -10.83
C ALA A 96 -5.73 -16.95 -9.49
N ARG A 97 -6.42 -17.56 -8.52
CA ARG A 97 -6.57 -17.00 -7.16
C ARG A 97 -5.23 -16.91 -6.43
N SER A 98 -4.37 -17.91 -6.58
CA SER A 98 -3.04 -17.93 -5.96
C SER A 98 -2.13 -16.83 -6.54
N ALA A 99 -2.21 -16.58 -7.84
CA ALA A 99 -1.51 -15.47 -8.49
C ALA A 99 -2.03 -14.11 -7.98
N ALA A 100 -3.34 -13.96 -7.81
CA ALA A 100 -3.93 -12.74 -7.24
C ALA A 100 -3.46 -12.50 -5.79
N ASP A 101 -3.37 -13.56 -4.97
CA ASP A 101 -2.86 -13.45 -3.60
C ASP A 101 -1.39 -13.09 -3.52
N LEU A 102 -0.58 -13.57 -4.48
CA LEU A 102 0.82 -13.18 -4.56
C LEU A 102 0.98 -11.70 -4.94
N LYS A 103 0.08 -11.18 -5.78
CA LYS A 103 0.09 -9.79 -6.26
C LYS A 103 -0.43 -8.79 -5.23
N ALA A 104 -1.45 -9.17 -4.47
CA ALA A 104 -2.19 -8.25 -3.59
C ALA A 104 -1.34 -7.47 -2.56
N PRO A 105 -0.33 -8.06 -1.90
CA PRO A 105 0.54 -7.31 -0.98
C PRO A 105 1.31 -6.20 -1.69
N PHE A 106 1.76 -6.42 -2.92
CA PHE A 106 2.47 -5.41 -3.70
C PHE A 106 1.55 -4.26 -4.12
N GLU A 107 0.34 -4.57 -4.54
CA GLU A 107 -0.67 -3.55 -4.87
C GLU A 107 -1.02 -2.70 -3.65
N LEU A 108 -1.15 -3.32 -2.47
CA LEU A 108 -1.39 -2.61 -1.21
C LEU A 108 -0.21 -1.71 -0.84
N MET A 109 1.03 -2.19 -0.96
CA MET A 109 2.22 -1.35 -0.72
C MET A 109 2.25 -0.13 -1.64
N ILE A 110 1.95 -0.31 -2.92
CA ILE A 110 1.89 0.78 -3.91
C ILE A 110 0.79 1.77 -3.52
N ALA A 111 -0.42 1.30 -3.21
CA ALA A 111 -1.55 2.15 -2.81
C ALA A 111 -1.24 2.94 -1.53
N CYS A 112 -0.70 2.30 -0.50
CA CYS A 112 -0.28 2.97 0.73
C CYS A 112 0.85 3.99 0.48
N SER A 113 1.80 3.69 -0.41
CA SER A 113 2.92 4.59 -0.70
C SER A 113 2.49 5.90 -1.35
N ALA A 114 1.37 5.91 -2.09
CA ALA A 114 0.81 7.10 -2.70
C ALA A 114 0.38 8.16 -1.66
N HIS A 115 0.09 7.74 -0.43
CA HIS A 115 -0.29 8.64 0.68
C HIS A 115 0.92 9.16 1.47
N VAL A 116 2.08 8.52 1.32
CA VAL A 116 3.32 8.87 2.05
C VAL A 116 4.25 9.73 1.21
N VAL A 117 4.29 9.50 -0.11
CA VAL A 117 5.11 10.30 -1.02
C VAL A 117 4.36 11.59 -1.35
N PRO A 118 4.85 12.77 -0.93
CA PRO A 118 4.23 14.02 -1.34
C PRO A 118 4.27 14.11 -2.87
N ASP A 119 3.15 14.49 -3.46
CA ASP A 119 2.98 14.67 -4.89
C ASP A 119 4.11 15.59 -5.42
N LEU A 120 5.16 15.00 -6.02
CA LEU A 120 6.34 15.72 -6.51
C LEU A 120 5.98 16.81 -7.53
N LYS A 121 4.74 16.79 -8.03
CA LYS A 121 4.17 17.82 -8.91
C LYS A 121 3.97 19.17 -8.22
N GLN A 122 3.76 19.24 -6.90
CA GLN A 122 3.60 20.53 -6.20
C GLN A 122 4.92 21.14 -5.72
N ALA A 123 5.96 20.33 -5.48
CA ALA A 123 7.28 20.82 -5.08
C ALA A 123 7.97 21.66 -6.17
N GLY A 124 7.60 21.47 -7.45
CA GLY A 124 8.09 22.26 -8.58
C GLY A 124 7.49 23.67 -8.70
N ALA A 125 6.38 23.97 -8.03
CA ALA A 125 5.75 25.30 -8.08
C ALA A 125 6.28 26.24 -6.98
N ALA A 126 6.81 25.71 -5.89
CA ALA A 126 7.35 26.50 -4.77
C ALA A 126 8.82 26.92 -4.94
N ALA A 127 9.53 26.39 -5.93
CA ALA A 127 10.96 26.64 -6.15
C ALA A 127 11.27 27.78 -7.13
N ASN A 128 10.40 28.79 -7.27
CA ASN A 128 10.71 29.95 -8.10
C ASN A 128 10.19 31.29 -7.56
N PRO A 129 10.74 31.81 -6.45
CA PRO A 129 10.86 33.24 -6.30
C PRO A 129 12.20 33.68 -6.92
N ILE A 130 12.19 34.75 -7.72
CA ILE A 130 13.37 35.42 -8.30
C ILE A 130 13.85 34.81 -9.65
N ARG A 131 13.02 34.93 -10.69
CA ARG A 131 13.54 35.17 -12.05
C ARG A 131 13.12 36.58 -12.49
N ARG A 132 14.14 37.44 -12.62
CA ARG A 132 14.18 38.77 -13.25
C ARG A 132 13.64 39.95 -12.43
N ALA A 133 14.54 40.55 -11.64
CA ALA A 133 14.61 42.01 -11.64
C ALA A 133 15.06 42.47 -13.04
N ALA A 134 14.43 43.54 -13.52
CA ALA A 134 14.74 44.24 -14.76
C ALA A 134 16.16 44.80 -14.78
#